data_AF-A0AAT9FYC9-F1
#
_entry.id   AF-A0AAT9FYC9-F1
#
_cell.length_a   1.000
_cell.length_b   1.000
_cell.length_c   1.000
_cell.angle_alpha   90.00
_cell.angle_beta   90.00
_cell.angle_gamma   90.00
#
_symmetry.space_group_name_H-M   'P 1'
#
loop_
_entity.id
_entity.type
_entity.pdbx_description
1 polymer ?
#
loop_
_entity_poly.entity_id
_entity_poly.type
_entity_poly.pdbx_seq_one_letter_code
_entity_poly.pdbx_strand_id
1 'polypeptide(L)'
;MKKYQLLFKISAVFSYLFFVFGLSQLTLIVQNYWQFSSQIGNFVWIQNLLSLLFSGVMIWILVKTGHGYLFRIPRKKWLWYSILTVLVVVLQISFNVQTAKHVQSTAEGWAVLIGYSGTNFAELGIYITLFFLTPLMEELIYRGLLQHAFFKHSRFGLDLLLPSILFALPHFSSLPSLLDIFVFATSGIIFASLTRYTKSIYPSYAVHVINNIFATLPFLLTFLQRVFG
;
A
#
# COMPACT_ATOMS: atom_id res chain seq x y z
N MET A 1 -24.28 -7.04 -13.27
CA MET A 1 -23.23 -7.75 -12.51
C MET A 1 -22.83 -9.10 -13.12
N LYS A 2 -23.75 -9.97 -13.57
CA LYS A 2 -23.40 -11.30 -14.16
C LYS A 2 -22.38 -11.26 -15.31
N LYS A 3 -22.46 -10.27 -16.22
CA LYS A 3 -21.59 -10.14 -17.40
C LYS A 3 -20.09 -9.99 -17.10
N TYR A 4 -19.72 -9.45 -15.93
CA TYR A 4 -18.30 -9.16 -15.59
C TYR A 4 -17.77 -10.00 -14.43
N GLN A 5 -18.55 -10.97 -13.94
CA GLN A 5 -18.23 -11.70 -12.72
C GLN A 5 -16.96 -12.57 -12.86
N LEU A 6 -16.74 -13.18 -14.03
CA LEU A 6 -15.55 -13.98 -14.29
C LEU A 6 -14.29 -13.10 -14.39
N LEU A 7 -14.34 -12.04 -15.21
CA LEU A 7 -13.27 -11.05 -15.35
C LEU A 7 -12.86 -10.48 -13.99
N PHE A 8 -13.85 -10.22 -13.14
CA PHE A 8 -13.63 -9.71 -11.79
C PHE A 8 -12.94 -10.72 -10.86
N LYS A 9 -13.38 -11.99 -10.86
CA LYS A 9 -12.73 -13.08 -10.10
C LYS A 9 -11.28 -13.30 -10.51
N ILE A 10 -11.04 -13.34 -11.83
CA ILE A 10 -9.71 -13.46 -12.42
C ILE A 10 -8.84 -12.28 -12.01
N SER A 11 -9.36 -11.05 -12.08
CA SER A 11 -8.60 -9.85 -11.69
C SER A 11 -8.10 -9.90 -10.25
N ALA A 12 -8.84 -10.50 -9.32
CA ALA A 12 -8.41 -10.61 -7.93
C ALA A 12 -7.23 -11.55 -7.74
N VAL A 13 -7.29 -12.73 -8.37
CA VAL A 13 -6.19 -13.70 -8.31
C VAL A 13 -4.96 -13.13 -8.99
N PHE A 14 -5.09 -12.58 -10.20
CA PHE A 14 -3.95 -12.01 -10.93
C PHE A 14 -3.39 -10.75 -10.27
N SER A 15 -4.24 -9.88 -9.70
CA SER A 15 -3.77 -8.70 -8.97
C SER A 15 -2.98 -9.07 -7.73
N TYR A 16 -3.49 -10.05 -6.97
CA TYR A 16 -2.79 -10.53 -5.78
C TYR A 16 -1.48 -11.22 -6.17
N LEU A 17 -1.46 -12.07 -7.20
CA LEU A 17 -0.23 -12.72 -7.67
C LEU A 17 0.78 -11.71 -8.22
N PHE A 18 0.35 -10.75 -9.04
CA PHE A 18 1.23 -9.71 -9.58
C PHE A 18 1.83 -8.86 -8.45
N PHE A 19 1.01 -8.44 -7.49
CA PHE A 19 1.43 -7.57 -6.41
C PHE A 19 2.32 -8.30 -5.39
N VAL A 20 1.87 -9.47 -4.91
CA VAL A 20 2.54 -10.21 -3.83
C VAL A 20 3.73 -11.03 -4.33
N PHE A 21 3.68 -11.58 -5.54
CA PHE A 21 4.77 -12.38 -6.09
C PHE A 21 5.55 -11.66 -7.20
N GLY A 22 4.87 -10.98 -8.12
CA GLY A 22 5.57 -10.33 -9.25
C GLY A 22 6.50 -9.20 -8.80
N LEU A 23 5.96 -8.25 -8.03
CA LEU A 23 6.67 -7.03 -7.65
C LEU A 23 7.74 -7.27 -6.56
N SER A 24 7.43 -8.11 -5.58
CA SER A 24 8.35 -8.46 -4.47
C SER A 24 9.54 -9.27 -4.96
N GLN A 25 9.33 -10.27 -5.83
CA GLN A 25 10.41 -11.09 -6.38
C GLN A 25 11.29 -10.30 -7.34
N LEU A 26 10.70 -9.41 -8.15
CA LEU A 26 11.49 -8.50 -8.98
C LEU A 26 12.39 -7.61 -8.11
N THR A 27 11.85 -7.07 -7.02
CA THR A 27 12.63 -6.26 -6.08
C THR A 27 13.78 -7.05 -5.45
N LEU A 28 13.54 -8.29 -5.03
CA LEU A 28 14.56 -9.19 -4.46
C LEU A 28 15.64 -9.58 -5.48
N ILE A 29 15.27 -9.88 -6.72
CA ILE A 29 16.22 -10.19 -7.80
C ILE A 29 17.10 -8.96 -8.06
N VAL A 30 16.50 -7.78 -8.16
CA VAL A 30 17.22 -6.53 -8.41
C VAL A 30 18.18 -6.22 -7.26
N GLN A 31 17.78 -6.44 -6.01
CA GLN A 31 18.67 -6.30 -4.84
C GLN A 31 19.84 -7.29 -4.88
N ASN A 32 19.58 -8.57 -5.11
CA ASN A 32 20.63 -9.60 -5.03
C ASN A 32 21.65 -9.52 -6.17
N TYR A 33 21.25 -9.08 -7.36
CA TYR A 33 22.11 -9.12 -8.55
C TYR A 33 22.58 -7.74 -9.03
N TRP A 34 21.82 -6.67 -8.79
CA TRP A 34 22.03 -5.37 -9.43
C TRP A 34 22.08 -4.17 -8.48
N GLN A 35 22.19 -4.38 -7.17
CA GLN A 35 22.26 -3.29 -6.19
C GLN A 35 23.39 -2.28 -6.47
N PHE A 36 24.48 -2.70 -7.12
CA PHE A 36 25.61 -1.84 -7.50
C PHE A 36 25.68 -1.52 -9.01
N SER A 37 24.63 -1.84 -9.77
CA SER A 37 24.57 -1.55 -11.20
C SER A 37 24.16 -0.09 -11.44
N SER A 38 24.77 0.55 -12.44
CA SER A 38 24.34 1.87 -12.92
C SER A 38 22.90 1.88 -13.48
N GLN A 39 22.34 0.69 -13.76
CA GLN A 39 20.99 0.51 -14.31
C GLN A 39 19.91 0.44 -13.23
N ILE A 40 20.28 0.44 -11.95
CA ILE A 40 19.34 0.22 -10.85
C ILE A 40 18.18 1.21 -10.83
N GLY A 41 18.46 2.48 -11.10
CA GLY A 41 17.43 3.50 -11.23
C GLY A 41 16.42 3.17 -12.34
N ASN A 42 16.90 2.73 -13.50
CA ASN A 42 16.02 2.37 -14.62
C ASN A 42 15.03 1.26 -14.24
N PHE A 43 15.46 0.26 -13.46
CA PHE A 43 14.55 -0.79 -12.98
C PHE A 43 13.48 -0.26 -12.05
N VAL A 44 13.83 0.61 -11.10
CA VAL A 44 12.87 1.28 -10.21
C VAL A 44 11.85 2.06 -11.03
N TRP A 45 12.28 2.83 -12.02
CA TRP A 45 11.36 3.62 -12.85
C TRP A 45 10.47 2.76 -13.76
N ILE A 46 10.98 1.66 -14.31
CA ILE A 46 10.17 0.68 -15.05
C ILE A 46 9.10 0.08 -14.11
N GLN A 47 9.49 -0.28 -12.88
CA GLN A 47 8.56 -0.77 -11.86
C GLN A 47 7.47 0.26 -11.57
N ASN A 48 7.82 1.55 -11.42
CA ASN A 48 6.86 2.63 -11.20
C ASN A 48 5.86 2.74 -12.36
N LEU A 49 6.32 2.63 -13.60
CA LEU A 49 5.44 2.65 -14.79
C LEU A 49 4.49 1.46 -14.81
N LEU A 50 4.97 0.25 -14.50
CA LEU A 50 4.15 -0.95 -14.40
C LEU A 50 3.11 -0.83 -13.29
N SER A 51 3.50 -0.30 -12.12
CA SER A 51 2.60 -0.04 -11.00
C SER A 51 1.50 0.96 -11.37
N LEU A 52 1.85 2.04 -12.08
CA LEU A 52 0.88 3.02 -12.57
C LEU A 52 -0.12 2.42 -13.56
N LEU A 53 0.37 1.64 -14.53
CA LEU A 53 -0.48 0.92 -15.50
C LEU A 53 -1.43 -0.04 -14.77
N PHE A 54 -0.90 -0.81 -13.81
CA PHE A 54 -1.69 -1.71 -12.99
C PHE A 54 -2.79 -0.96 -12.22
N SER A 55 -2.46 0.14 -11.54
CA SER A 55 -3.44 0.97 -10.83
C SER A 55 -4.53 1.50 -11.76
N GLY A 56 -4.17 1.95 -12.96
CA GLY A 56 -5.14 2.40 -13.98
C GLY A 56 -6.10 1.29 -14.41
N VAL A 57 -5.58 0.09 -14.70
CA VAL A 57 -6.38 -1.09 -15.03
C VAL A 57 -7.31 -1.46 -13.87
N MET A 58 -6.81 -1.44 -12.64
CA MET A 58 -7.61 -1.76 -11.45
C MET A 58 -8.74 -0.76 -11.20
N ILE A 59 -8.47 0.54 -11.35
CA ILE A 59 -9.50 1.58 -11.28
C ILE A 59 -10.56 1.33 -12.37
N TRP A 60 -10.15 1.04 -13.61
CA TRP A 60 -11.07 0.74 -14.70
C TRP A 60 -11.95 -0.48 -14.39
N ILE A 61 -11.38 -1.58 -13.88
CA ILE A 61 -12.12 -2.78 -13.47
C ILE A 61 -13.14 -2.45 -12.38
N LEU A 62 -12.72 -1.73 -11.32
CA LEU A 62 -13.60 -1.36 -10.21
C LEU A 62 -14.76 -0.47 -10.69
N VAL A 63 -14.50 0.51 -11.55
CA VAL A 63 -15.54 1.37 -12.12
C VAL A 63 -16.51 0.55 -12.99
N LYS A 64 -16.01 -0.27 -13.91
CA LYS A 64 -16.83 -1.08 -14.82
C LYS A 64 -17.68 -2.13 -14.10
N THR A 65 -17.24 -2.58 -12.93
CA THR A 65 -17.97 -3.55 -12.11
C THR A 65 -18.94 -2.93 -11.10
N GLY A 66 -19.10 -1.60 -11.10
CA GLY A 66 -20.06 -0.89 -10.25
C GLY A 66 -19.51 -0.43 -8.90
N HIS A 67 -18.19 -0.51 -8.69
CA HIS A 67 -17.50 -0.05 -7.48
C HIS A 67 -16.93 1.37 -7.64
N GLY A 68 -17.31 2.09 -8.70
CA GLY A 68 -16.87 3.47 -8.95
C GLY A 68 -17.23 4.47 -7.85
N TYR A 69 -18.21 4.14 -6.99
CA TYR A 69 -18.58 4.97 -5.84
C TYR A 69 -17.43 5.17 -4.83
N LEU A 70 -16.45 4.25 -4.80
CA LEU A 70 -15.30 4.31 -3.89
C LEU A 70 -14.35 5.49 -4.20
N PHE A 71 -14.38 5.99 -5.44
CA PHE A 71 -13.53 7.09 -5.90
C PHE A 71 -14.23 8.45 -5.76
N ARG A 72 -15.06 8.61 -4.74
CA ARG A 72 -15.77 9.87 -4.48
C ARG A 72 -15.89 10.16 -2.99
N ILE A 73 -15.57 11.39 -2.62
CA ILE A 73 -15.96 11.96 -1.31
C ILE A 73 -17.25 12.77 -1.51
N PRO A 74 -18.33 12.50 -0.75
CA PRO A 74 -19.53 13.33 -0.80
C PRO A 74 -19.21 14.77 -0.37
N ARG A 75 -19.59 15.77 -1.18
CA ARG A 75 -19.30 17.19 -0.92
C ARG A 75 -19.79 17.69 0.44
N LYS A 76 -20.87 17.13 1.00
CA LYS A 76 -21.36 17.50 2.34
C LYS A 76 -20.55 16.89 3.50
N LYS A 77 -19.76 15.85 3.24
CA LYS A 77 -19.01 15.09 4.26
C LYS A 77 -17.50 15.33 4.22
N TRP A 78 -17.01 16.12 3.26
CA TRP A 78 -15.57 16.30 3.04
C TRP A 78 -14.82 16.72 4.30
N LEU A 79 -15.30 17.76 4.99
CA LEU A 79 -14.67 18.28 6.20
C LEU A 79 -14.63 17.23 7.30
N TRP A 80 -15.74 16.50 7.49
CA TRP A 80 -15.82 15.46 8.51
C TRP A 80 -14.88 14.28 8.20
N TYR A 81 -14.77 13.90 6.93
CA TYR A 81 -13.84 12.86 6.51
C TYR A 81 -12.39 13.31 6.64
N SER A 82 -12.08 14.58 6.39
CA SER A 82 -10.75 15.15 6.63
C SER A 82 -10.38 15.14 8.12
N ILE A 83 -11.27 15.58 9.01
CA ILE A 83 -11.05 15.53 10.47
C ILE A 83 -10.83 14.09 10.91
N LEU A 84 -11.70 13.17 10.48
CA LEU A 84 -11.56 11.74 10.79
C LEU A 84 -10.23 11.17 10.28
N THR A 85 -9.81 11.55 9.07
CA THR A 85 -8.51 11.13 8.49
C THR A 85 -7.36 11.57 9.38
N VAL A 86 -7.36 12.83 9.84
CA VAL A 86 -6.32 13.35 10.75
C VAL A 86 -6.30 12.59 12.07
N LEU A 87 -7.47 12.32 12.67
CA LEU A 87 -7.55 11.53 13.90
C LEU A 87 -6.99 10.12 13.72
N VAL A 88 -7.30 9.47 12.58
CA VAL A 88 -6.80 8.14 12.26
C VAL A 88 -5.31 8.16 11.96
N VAL A 89 -4.77 9.20 11.32
CA VAL A 89 -3.32 9.40 11.16
C VAL A 89 -2.63 9.44 12.51
N VAL A 90 -3.14 10.25 13.45
CA VAL A 90 -2.55 10.37 14.80
C VAL A 90 -2.59 9.02 15.52
N LEU A 91 -3.71 8.30 15.44
CA LEU A 91 -3.84 6.95 16.00
C LEU A 91 -2.82 5.98 15.38
N GLN A 92 -2.73 5.94 14.05
CA GLN A 92 -1.86 5.03 13.31
C GLN A 92 -0.38 5.29 13.59
N ILE A 93 0.04 6.57 13.60
CA ILE A 93 1.41 6.95 13.92
C ILE A 93 1.72 6.60 15.38
N SER A 94 0.82 6.89 16.31
CA SER A 94 1.01 6.57 17.74
C SER A 94 1.15 5.06 17.97
N PHE A 95 0.36 4.25 17.24
CA PHE A 95 0.48 2.80 17.24
C PHE A 95 1.85 2.36 16.69
N ASN A 96 2.25 2.89 15.54
CA ASN A 96 3.50 2.50 14.89
C ASN A 96 4.74 2.93 15.68
N VAL A 97 4.74 4.08 16.35
CA VAL A 97 5.86 4.49 17.22
C VAL A 97 6.07 3.50 18.37
N GLN A 98 5.00 2.91 18.90
CA GLN A 98 5.08 1.93 19.98
C GLN A 98 5.52 0.55 19.50
N THR A 99 5.15 0.17 18.27
CA THR A 99 5.36 -1.18 17.73
C THR A 99 6.57 -1.33 16.82
N ALA A 100 7.02 -0.25 16.14
CA ALA A 100 8.05 -0.32 15.10
C ALA A 100 9.37 -0.95 15.57
N LYS A 101 9.77 -0.70 16.82
CA LYS A 101 10.98 -1.29 17.42
C LYS A 101 10.92 -2.81 17.61
N HIS A 102 9.74 -3.40 17.45
CA HIS A 102 9.49 -4.83 17.66
C HIS A 102 9.18 -5.58 16.35
N VAL A 103 9.17 -4.88 15.20
CA VAL A 103 8.71 -5.42 13.93
C VAL A 103 9.87 -5.52 12.95
N GLN A 104 10.19 -6.74 12.51
CA GLN A 104 11.38 -7.05 11.69
C GLN A 104 11.36 -6.32 10.34
N SER A 105 10.20 -6.30 9.67
CA SER A 105 10.08 -5.73 8.33
C SER A 105 10.35 -4.23 8.25
N THR A 106 10.22 -3.50 9.36
CA THR A 106 10.62 -2.08 9.44
C THR A 106 12.12 -1.94 9.17
N ALA A 107 12.93 -2.80 9.80
CA ALA A 107 14.38 -2.79 9.61
C ALA A 107 14.77 -3.18 8.19
N GLU A 108 14.08 -4.17 7.60
CA GLU A 108 14.29 -4.58 6.21
C GLU A 108 14.00 -3.42 5.24
N GLY A 109 12.88 -2.72 5.40
CA GLY A 109 12.54 -1.55 4.58
C GLY A 109 13.58 -0.42 4.67
N TRP A 110 14.14 -0.18 5.86
CA TRP A 110 15.22 0.78 6.03
C TRP A 110 16.52 0.34 5.37
N ALA A 111 16.86 -0.95 5.40
CA ALA A 111 18.03 -1.48 4.71
C ALA A 111 17.94 -1.26 3.19
N VAL A 112 16.74 -1.39 2.61
CA VAL A 112 16.49 -1.05 1.20
C VAL A 112 16.82 0.42 0.90
N LEU A 113 16.30 1.36 1.70
CA LEU A 113 16.56 2.78 1.52
C LEU A 113 18.05 3.12 1.64
N ILE A 114 18.73 2.53 2.64
CA ILE A 114 20.19 2.69 2.80
C ILE A 114 20.92 2.17 1.57
N GLY A 115 20.54 0.99 1.06
CA GLY A 115 21.17 0.36 -0.11
C GLY A 115 21.08 1.19 -1.39
N TYR A 116 20.04 2.04 -1.54
CA TYR A 116 19.83 2.88 -2.73
C TYR A 116 20.19 4.36 -2.53
N SER A 117 20.55 4.76 -1.31
CA SER A 117 20.88 6.16 -0.94
C SER A 117 22.06 6.78 -1.70
N GLY A 118 22.83 5.96 -2.44
CA GLY A 118 23.92 6.40 -3.30
C GLY A 118 23.50 6.94 -4.67
N THR A 119 22.21 6.84 -5.05
CA THR A 119 21.73 7.29 -6.37
C THR A 119 20.43 8.08 -6.26
N ASN A 120 20.53 9.43 -6.34
CA ASN A 120 19.36 10.32 -6.21
C ASN A 120 18.21 9.95 -7.16
N PHE A 121 18.52 9.48 -8.37
CA PHE A 121 17.51 9.08 -9.36
C PHE A 121 16.73 7.82 -8.96
N ALA A 122 17.40 6.79 -8.42
CA ALA A 122 16.73 5.56 -7.99
C ALA A 122 15.94 5.80 -6.70
N GLU A 123 16.53 6.52 -5.76
CA GLU A 123 15.92 6.82 -4.46
C GLU A 123 14.66 7.70 -4.60
N LEU A 124 14.67 8.68 -5.51
CA LEU A 124 13.44 9.41 -5.87
C LEU A 124 12.36 8.48 -6.41
N GLY A 125 12.75 7.55 -7.29
CA GLY A 125 11.84 6.52 -7.81
C GLY A 125 11.25 5.65 -6.70
N ILE A 126 12.06 5.28 -5.69
CA ILE A 126 11.62 4.51 -4.52
C ILE A 126 10.62 5.32 -3.70
N TYR A 127 10.85 6.61 -3.44
CA TYR A 127 9.89 7.45 -2.72
C TYR A 127 8.56 7.57 -3.46
N ILE A 128 8.57 7.71 -4.79
CA ILE A 128 7.32 7.72 -5.56
C ILE A 128 6.54 6.42 -5.36
N THR A 129 7.22 5.28 -5.41
CA THR A 129 6.57 3.98 -5.19
C THR A 129 6.10 3.79 -3.76
N LEU A 130 6.96 4.05 -2.78
CA LEU A 130 6.70 3.86 -1.37
C LEU A 130 5.55 4.75 -0.86
N PHE A 131 5.51 6.01 -1.29
CA PHE A 131 4.52 6.97 -0.79
C PHE A 131 3.21 6.91 -1.56
N PHE A 132 3.25 6.68 -2.88
CA PHE A 132 2.06 6.86 -3.71
C PHE A 132 1.61 5.60 -4.41
N LEU A 133 2.49 4.90 -5.13
CA LEU A 133 2.07 3.80 -6.00
C LEU A 133 1.74 2.54 -5.21
N THR A 134 2.61 2.09 -4.32
CA THR A 134 2.37 0.91 -3.47
C THR A 134 1.12 1.10 -2.61
N PRO A 135 0.97 2.21 -1.83
CA PRO A 135 -0.25 2.43 -1.07
C PRO A 135 -1.51 2.45 -1.94
N LEU A 136 -1.44 2.99 -3.17
CA LEU A 136 -2.59 3.03 -4.08
C LEU A 136 -2.95 1.62 -4.55
N MET A 137 -1.97 0.83 -4.98
CA MET A 137 -2.18 -0.56 -5.40
C MET A 137 -2.81 -1.38 -4.26
N GLU A 138 -2.32 -1.22 -3.04
CA GLU A 138 -2.85 -1.92 -1.86
C GLU A 138 -4.28 -1.50 -1.54
N GLU A 139 -4.60 -0.20 -1.57
CA GLU A 139 -5.97 0.28 -1.39
C GLU A 139 -6.90 -0.28 -2.48
N LEU A 140 -6.47 -0.32 -3.74
CA LEU A 140 -7.27 -0.87 -4.84
C LEU A 140 -7.51 -2.38 -4.67
N ILE A 141 -6.51 -3.14 -4.26
CA ILE A 141 -6.61 -4.60 -4.07
C ILE A 141 -7.41 -4.93 -2.80
N TYR A 142 -7.00 -4.41 -1.65
CA TYR A 142 -7.57 -4.87 -0.37
C TYR A 142 -8.90 -4.19 -0.07
N ARG A 143 -9.03 -2.88 -0.34
CA ARG A 143 -10.21 -2.09 0.03
C ARG A 143 -11.21 -2.05 -1.14
N GLY A 144 -10.72 -1.83 -2.36
CA GLY A 144 -11.54 -1.85 -3.57
C GLY A 144 -12.05 -3.25 -3.91
N LEU A 145 -11.13 -4.15 -4.19
CA LEU A 145 -11.43 -5.48 -4.74
C LEU A 145 -11.87 -6.46 -3.65
N LEU A 146 -11.03 -6.78 -2.68
CA LEU A 146 -11.33 -7.81 -1.67
C LEU A 146 -12.48 -7.39 -0.75
N GLN A 147 -12.31 -6.30 0.00
CA GLN A 147 -13.31 -5.84 0.97
C GLN A 147 -14.65 -5.49 0.31
N HIS A 148 -14.65 -4.56 -0.65
CA HIS A 148 -15.89 -4.00 -1.18
C HIS A 148 -16.54 -4.79 -2.31
N ALA A 149 -15.85 -5.75 -2.91
CA ALA A 149 -16.41 -6.46 -4.05
C ALA A 149 -16.51 -7.98 -3.87
N PHE A 150 -15.64 -8.62 -3.08
CA PHE A 150 -15.85 -10.02 -2.67
C PHE A 150 -16.62 -10.13 -1.37
N PHE A 151 -16.24 -9.35 -0.37
CA PHE A 151 -16.74 -9.54 1.00
C PHE A 151 -17.80 -8.53 1.45
N LYS A 152 -18.27 -7.63 0.58
CA LYS A 152 -19.20 -6.52 0.93
C LYS A 152 -20.38 -6.90 1.83
N HIS A 153 -20.94 -8.09 1.63
CA HIS A 153 -22.10 -8.61 2.35
C HIS A 153 -21.77 -9.82 3.23
N SER A 154 -20.50 -10.01 3.55
CA SER A 154 -20.06 -11.09 4.42
C SER A 154 -20.61 -10.90 5.83
N ARG A 155 -20.95 -12.02 6.47
CA ARG A 155 -21.35 -12.05 7.88
C ARG A 155 -20.08 -11.98 8.75
N PHE A 156 -20.26 -11.62 10.03
CA PHE A 156 -19.21 -11.67 11.04
C PHE A 156 -17.97 -10.77 10.79
N GLY A 157 -18.08 -9.75 9.92
CA GLY A 157 -16.99 -8.79 9.70
C GLY A 157 -15.81 -9.33 8.87
N LEU A 158 -16.02 -10.39 8.09
CA LEU A 158 -14.98 -10.95 7.22
C LEU A 158 -14.50 -9.96 6.15
N ASP A 159 -15.33 -8.98 5.79
CA ASP A 159 -14.97 -7.86 4.90
C ASP A 159 -13.87 -6.97 5.48
N LEU A 160 -13.65 -7.05 6.78
CA LEU A 160 -12.65 -6.28 7.50
C LEU A 160 -11.46 -7.16 7.88
N LEU A 161 -11.70 -8.35 8.43
CA LEU A 161 -10.61 -9.21 8.92
C LEU A 161 -9.77 -9.82 7.78
N LEU A 162 -10.41 -10.44 6.79
CA LEU A 162 -9.69 -11.22 5.80
C LEU A 162 -8.83 -10.35 4.86
N PRO A 163 -9.31 -9.21 4.32
CA PRO A 163 -8.46 -8.30 3.56
C PRO A 163 -7.30 -7.73 4.39
N SER A 164 -7.49 -7.54 5.70
CA SER A 164 -6.44 -7.02 6.58
C SER A 164 -5.34 -8.03 6.87
N ILE A 165 -5.69 -9.31 7.03
CA ILE A 165 -4.71 -10.40 7.15
C ILE A 165 -3.94 -10.54 5.83
N LEU A 166 -4.65 -10.54 4.69
CA LEU A 166 -4.01 -10.61 3.37
C LEU A 166 -3.13 -9.38 3.05
N PHE A 167 -3.45 -8.22 3.65
CA PHE A 167 -2.63 -7.02 3.58
C PHE A 167 -1.33 -7.17 4.37
N ALA A 168 -1.31 -7.94 5.45
CA ALA A 168 -0.09 -8.16 6.23
C ALA A 168 0.94 -9.01 5.48
N LEU A 169 0.50 -10.03 4.74
CA LEU A 169 1.38 -11.06 4.17
C LEU A 169 2.56 -10.54 3.31
N PRO A 170 2.39 -9.54 2.42
CA PRO A 170 3.49 -9.06 1.57
C PRO A 170 4.57 -8.30 2.32
N HIS A 171 4.34 -7.94 3.59
CA HIS A 171 5.29 -7.19 4.40
C HIS A 171 6.41 -8.07 4.99
N PHE A 172 6.40 -9.37 4.73
CA PHE A 172 7.34 -10.32 5.33
C PHE A 172 8.18 -10.99 4.25
N SER A 173 9.50 -10.82 4.31
CA SER A 173 10.45 -11.51 3.43
C SER A 173 10.86 -12.89 3.97
N SER A 174 10.65 -13.12 5.28
CA SER A 174 10.85 -14.39 5.98
C SER A 174 9.60 -14.79 6.77
N LEU A 175 9.64 -15.95 7.44
CA LEU A 175 8.57 -16.38 8.35
C LEU A 175 8.31 -15.31 9.42
N PRO A 176 7.11 -14.69 9.45
CA PRO A 176 6.82 -13.61 10.39
C PRO A 176 6.52 -14.13 11.79
N SER A 177 6.81 -13.32 12.81
CA SER A 177 6.29 -13.57 14.15
C SER A 177 4.78 -13.27 14.23
N LEU A 178 4.12 -13.79 15.26
CA LEU A 178 2.72 -13.43 15.53
C LEU A 178 2.55 -11.93 15.77
N LEU A 179 3.56 -11.26 16.34
CA LEU A 179 3.53 -9.83 16.56
C LEU A 179 3.60 -9.06 15.25
N ASP A 180 4.44 -9.48 14.30
CA ASP A 180 4.53 -8.87 12.97
C ASP A 180 3.17 -8.95 12.25
N ILE A 181 2.57 -10.14 12.21
CA ILE A 181 1.23 -10.33 11.63
C ILE A 181 0.21 -9.42 12.31
N PHE A 182 0.22 -9.38 13.65
CA PHE A 182 -0.70 -8.56 14.43
C PHE A 182 -0.58 -7.07 14.09
N VAL A 183 0.65 -6.54 13.98
CA VAL A 183 0.88 -5.10 13.70
C VAL A 183 0.37 -4.71 12.31
N PHE A 184 0.74 -5.46 11.26
CA PHE A 184 0.28 -5.14 9.92
C PHE A 184 -1.20 -5.41 9.71
N ALA A 185 -1.73 -6.50 10.30
CA ALA A 185 -3.16 -6.76 10.25
C ALA A 185 -3.97 -5.68 10.97
N THR A 186 -3.45 -5.13 12.08
CA THR A 186 -4.09 -4.00 12.79
C THR A 186 -4.14 -2.76 11.92
N SER A 187 -3.05 -2.43 11.22
CA SER A 187 -3.03 -1.31 10.26
C SER A 187 -4.04 -1.55 9.11
N GLY A 188 -4.08 -2.78 8.59
CA GLY A 188 -5.10 -3.20 7.61
C GLY A 188 -6.53 -3.01 8.13
N ILE A 189 -6.79 -3.36 9.40
CA ILE A 189 -8.10 -3.20 10.05
C ILE A 189 -8.47 -1.71 10.14
N ILE A 190 -7.53 -0.84 10.50
CA ILE A 190 -7.75 0.61 10.57
C ILE A 190 -8.16 1.16 9.19
N PHE A 191 -7.41 0.80 8.16
CA PHE A 191 -7.66 1.19 6.76
C PHE A 191 -9.01 0.66 6.24
N ALA A 192 -9.29 -0.62 6.47
CA ALA A 192 -10.55 -1.25 6.09
C ALA A 192 -11.75 -0.63 6.83
N SER A 193 -11.59 -0.29 8.12
CA SER A 193 -12.63 0.37 8.93
C SER A 193 -12.95 1.76 8.39
N LEU A 194 -11.89 2.54 8.10
CA LEU A 194 -12.04 3.90 7.58
C LEU A 194 -12.72 3.89 6.20
N THR A 195 -12.32 2.99 5.31
CA THR A 195 -12.97 2.83 4.00
C THR A 195 -14.41 2.36 4.14
N ARG A 196 -14.69 1.40 5.04
CA ARG A 196 -16.05 0.90 5.28
C ARG A 196 -16.98 2.01 5.76
N TYR A 197 -16.51 2.91 6.62
CA TYR A 197 -17.28 4.02 7.16
C TYR A 197 -17.50 5.13 6.12
N THR A 198 -16.44 5.52 5.42
CA THR A 198 -16.48 6.65 4.47
C THR A 198 -17.04 6.27 3.11
N LYS A 199 -17.08 4.97 2.79
CA LYS A 199 -17.39 4.43 1.45
C LYS A 199 -16.51 5.02 0.37
N SER A 200 -15.29 5.41 0.74
CA SER A 200 -14.28 5.95 -0.17
C SER A 200 -12.90 5.44 0.23
N ILE A 201 -12.06 5.16 -0.75
CA ILE A 201 -10.67 4.75 -0.49
C ILE A 201 -9.77 5.95 -0.14
N TYR A 202 -10.16 7.19 -0.47
CA TYR A 202 -9.28 8.35 -0.34
C TYR A 202 -8.84 8.64 1.10
N PRO A 203 -9.73 8.59 2.12
CA PRO A 203 -9.30 8.77 3.51
C PRO A 203 -8.25 7.73 3.92
N SER A 204 -8.48 6.45 3.61
CA SER A 204 -7.56 5.37 3.92
C SER A 204 -6.22 5.51 3.18
N TYR A 205 -6.28 5.81 1.88
CA TYR A 205 -5.11 6.08 1.06
C TYR A 205 -4.26 7.24 1.62
N ALA A 206 -4.91 8.33 2.06
CA ALA A 206 -4.21 9.46 2.66
C ALA A 206 -3.52 9.07 3.98
N VAL A 207 -4.19 8.33 4.87
CA VAL A 207 -3.57 7.80 6.09
C VAL A 207 -2.33 6.97 5.73
N HIS A 208 -2.46 6.11 4.72
CA HIS A 208 -1.39 5.21 4.31
C HIS A 208 -0.17 5.96 3.75
N VAL A 209 -0.38 6.93 2.86
CA VAL A 209 0.69 7.80 2.32
C VAL A 209 1.40 8.52 3.46
N ILE A 210 0.65 9.15 4.37
CA ILE A 210 1.22 9.90 5.50
C ILE A 210 1.99 8.96 6.43
N ASN A 211 1.46 7.77 6.68
CA ASN A 211 2.12 6.75 7.49
C ASN A 211 3.50 6.38 6.91
N ASN A 212 3.57 6.13 5.60
CA ASN A 212 4.82 5.73 4.96
C ASN A 212 5.83 6.88 4.94
N ILE A 213 5.39 8.12 4.70
CA ILE A 213 6.25 9.31 4.80
C ILE A 213 6.83 9.42 6.22
N PHE A 214 5.99 9.28 7.25
CA PHE A 214 6.44 9.39 8.64
C PHE A 214 7.40 8.24 9.02
N ALA A 215 7.10 7.02 8.61
CA ALA A 215 7.93 5.83 8.87
C ALA A 215 9.33 5.92 8.25
N THR A 216 9.51 6.73 7.20
CA THR A 216 10.80 6.92 6.52
C THR A 216 11.32 8.35 6.58
N LEU A 217 10.78 9.17 7.49
CA LEU A 217 11.08 10.60 7.57
C LEU A 217 12.58 10.91 7.70
N PRO A 218 13.38 10.20 8.53
CA PRO A 218 14.82 10.47 8.63
C PRO A 218 15.55 10.30 7.29
N PHE A 219 15.22 9.27 6.52
CA PHE A 219 15.81 9.03 5.19
C PHE A 219 15.39 10.08 4.17
N LEU A 220 14.11 10.47 4.19
CA LEU A 220 13.62 11.52 3.30
C LEU A 220 14.35 12.84 3.56
N LEU A 221 14.60 13.20 4.82
CA LEU A 221 15.33 14.42 5.16
C LEU A 221 16.79 14.38 4.66
N THR A 222 17.48 13.25 4.80
CA THR A 222 18.86 13.12 4.29
C THR A 222 18.91 13.18 2.77
N PHE A 223 17.95 12.59 2.07
CA PHE A 223 17.80 12.73 0.62
C PHE A 223 17.58 14.18 0.19
N LEU A 224 16.62 14.87 0.82
CA LEU A 224 16.32 16.27 0.49
C LEU A 224 17.52 17.18 0.74
N GLN A 225 18.25 16.97 1.84
CA GLN A 225 19.49 17.69 2.12
C GLN A 225 20.55 17.44 1.04
N ARG A 226 20.71 16.19 0.56
CA ARG A 226 21.68 15.85 -0.50
C ARG A 226 21.30 16.44 -1.86
N VAL A 227 20.01 16.63 -2.15
CA VAL A 227 19.52 17.13 -3.44
C VAL A 227 19.48 18.65 -3.51
N PHE A 228 19.11 19.31 -2.39
CA PHE A 228 18.84 20.75 -2.36
C PHE A 228 19.75 21.58 -1.46
N GLY A 229 20.52 20.95 -0.56
CA GLY A 229 21.44 21.59 0.36
C GLY A 229 22.86 21.61 -0.17
#